data_AF-A0A5E4LN68-F1
#
_entry.id   AF-A0A5E4LN68-F1
#
_cell.length_a   1.000
_cell.length_b   1.000
_cell.length_c   1.000
_cell.angle_alpha   90.00
_cell.angle_beta   90.00
_cell.angle_gamma   90.00
#
_symmetry.space_group_name_H-M   'P 1'
#
loop_
_entity.id
_entity.type
_entity.pdbx_description
1 polymer ?
#
loop_
_entity_poly.entity_id
_entity_poly.type
_entity_poly.pdbx_seq_one_letter_code
_entity_poly.pdbx_strand_id
1 'polypeptide(L)'
;MLFSKLAEAYEDIEAVSGRLEMTGLLSEVFKAAKPEEAKRIVYLTQGTVAPSYAGIEVGMGEKFVERAIALATGYLDKQVEAEYKKSGDLGKVAEKFVATRKQRGLASEELTVKKVFDVLSRIAVAGGAGSQEAKIKSLAELLNSASPSEAKFIVRFPLGKLRLGVGDPTMVDALSFARKGDKADSGAIARAYNMCDDLGLVAESYLTDAKSIAKFKPRVFSPIRPSLAERLPTAEEIIKKLGKCSVEAKYDGFRMQVHKQGDKVEIFSRKQERMTHMFPEIVEGVRKQVKAKEAIVEGEALAFNAPTGQFFPFQMTIQRKRKHGVAEMAEKYPLHLFLFDALFIDGEDLTTVPYVKRREKMGKMLAQGDSISLAESIVTDKPQELEKYFEEAVERGLEGIIAKDLKSPYVAGARQFAWIKLKRSYRGELSDTVDLVIVGYYLGRGMRTEFGFGGVLCAVRDEDEGRLKTVAKIGSGFSEEEMSELKKTLDKIRVKDKPKRLDSMLKPDVWVEPKYVITVAADEITRSPMHTCGMKGDAPGYALRFPRMVGAIRSDKGVDDATTVNEIVEMQAMQRKVEMSESGEAG
;
A
#
# COMPACT_ATOMS: atom_id res chain seq x y z
N MET A 1 -5.05 -6.52 31.21
CA MET A 1 -3.63 -6.70 31.52
C MET A 1 -2.93 -5.36 31.63
N LEU A 2 -1.83 -5.33 32.38
CA LEU A 2 -0.89 -4.21 32.40
C LEU A 2 -0.26 -4.03 31.02
N PHE A 3 0.05 -2.79 30.66
CA PHE A 3 0.71 -2.46 29.40
C PHE A 3 2.18 -2.91 29.41
N SER A 4 2.83 -2.92 30.58
CA SER A 4 4.19 -3.47 30.76
C SER A 4 4.37 -4.86 30.18
N LYS A 5 3.41 -5.78 30.41
CA LYS A 5 3.44 -7.14 29.82
C LYS A 5 3.36 -7.15 28.30
N LEU A 6 2.63 -6.19 27.71
CA LEU A 6 2.54 -6.05 26.26
C LEU A 6 3.83 -5.43 25.68
N ALA A 7 4.40 -4.45 26.37
CA ALA A 7 5.67 -3.83 26.00
C ALA A 7 6.83 -4.83 26.05
N GLU A 8 6.88 -5.68 27.08
CA GLU A 8 7.87 -6.75 27.22
C GLU A 8 7.76 -7.76 26.07
N ALA A 9 6.54 -8.21 25.75
CA ALA A 9 6.31 -9.05 24.57
C ALA A 9 6.72 -8.37 23.26
N TYR A 10 6.56 -7.05 23.12
CA TYR A 10 7.04 -6.33 21.95
C TYR A 10 8.57 -6.26 21.88
N GLU A 11 9.28 -6.17 23.00
CA GLU A 11 10.76 -6.26 23.03
C GLU A 11 11.24 -7.63 22.60
N ASP A 12 10.61 -8.69 23.11
CA ASP A 12 10.91 -10.06 22.71
C ASP A 12 10.64 -10.28 21.21
N ILE A 13 9.54 -9.72 20.69
CA ILE A 13 9.22 -9.77 19.26
C ILE A 13 10.24 -9.02 18.41
N GLU A 14 10.73 -7.86 18.86
CA GLU A 14 11.80 -7.13 18.14
C GLU A 14 13.13 -7.89 18.13
N ALA A 15 13.37 -8.75 19.13
CA ALA A 15 14.60 -9.52 19.25
C ALA A 15 14.64 -10.76 18.35
N VAL A 16 13.50 -11.17 17.78
CA VAL A 16 13.39 -12.37 16.93
C VAL A 16 13.11 -11.99 15.47
N SER A 17 13.60 -12.81 14.54
CA SER A 17 13.31 -12.66 13.10
C SER A 17 12.30 -13.71 12.60
N GLY A 18 12.09 -14.78 13.35
CA GLY A 18 11.24 -15.90 12.98
C GLY A 18 9.75 -15.61 13.18
N ARG A 19 8.95 -15.69 12.11
CA ARG A 19 7.49 -15.53 12.19
C ARG A 19 6.84 -16.50 13.19
N LEU A 20 7.36 -17.73 13.31
CA LEU A 20 6.82 -18.74 14.24
C LEU A 20 7.06 -18.34 15.70
N GLU A 21 8.23 -17.79 16.02
CA GLU A 21 8.56 -17.28 17.35
C GLU A 21 7.69 -16.08 17.72
N MET A 22 7.54 -15.12 16.79
CA MET A 22 6.61 -13.99 16.97
C MET A 22 5.17 -14.46 17.22
N THR A 23 4.74 -15.53 16.52
CA THR A 23 3.41 -16.13 16.71
C THR A 23 3.27 -16.71 18.13
N GLY A 24 4.30 -17.39 18.62
CA GLY A 24 4.35 -17.93 19.98
C GLY A 24 4.23 -16.84 21.04
N LEU A 25 5.05 -15.78 20.93
CA LEU A 25 5.04 -14.65 21.87
C LEU A 25 3.67 -13.95 21.91
N LEU A 26 3.08 -13.67 20.73
CA LEU A 26 1.74 -13.07 20.65
C LEU A 26 0.64 -14.00 21.16
N SER A 27 0.78 -15.31 20.96
CA SER A 27 -0.15 -16.31 21.51
C SER A 27 -0.18 -16.23 23.04
N GLU A 28 0.97 -16.11 23.70
CA GLU A 28 1.03 -15.95 25.16
C GLU A 28 0.37 -14.65 25.64
N VAL A 29 0.56 -13.55 24.90
CA VAL A 29 -0.16 -12.29 25.15
C VAL A 29 -1.68 -12.50 25.09
N PHE A 30 -2.17 -13.17 24.05
CA PHE A 30 -3.61 -13.42 23.88
C PHE A 30 -4.18 -14.40 24.91
N LYS A 31 -3.41 -15.41 25.34
CA LYS A 31 -3.79 -16.31 26.44
C LYS A 31 -3.98 -15.57 27.77
N ALA A 32 -3.13 -14.57 28.02
CA ALA A 32 -3.18 -13.76 29.24
C ALA A 32 -4.23 -12.63 29.20
N ALA A 33 -4.77 -12.32 28.02
CA ALA A 33 -5.72 -11.23 27.80
C ALA A 33 -7.16 -11.63 28.09
N LYS A 34 -7.96 -10.70 28.62
CA LYS A 34 -9.43 -10.87 28.58
C LYS A 34 -9.94 -10.65 27.15
N PRO A 35 -11.08 -11.25 26.75
CA PRO A 35 -11.62 -11.09 25.40
C PRO A 35 -11.79 -9.61 24.98
N GLU A 36 -12.29 -8.76 25.88
CA GLU A 36 -12.46 -7.32 25.67
C GLU A 36 -11.13 -6.54 25.47
N GLU A 37 -10.01 -7.11 25.90
CA GLU A 37 -8.68 -6.53 25.74
C GLU A 37 -8.05 -6.92 24.41
N ALA A 38 -8.41 -8.08 23.87
CA ALA A 38 -7.88 -8.62 22.63
C ALA A 38 -8.02 -7.65 21.45
N LYS A 39 -9.17 -6.99 21.34
CA LYS A 39 -9.41 -5.95 20.34
C LYS A 39 -8.39 -4.81 20.41
N ARG A 40 -8.12 -4.31 21.62
CA ARG A 40 -7.17 -3.23 21.86
C ARG A 40 -5.74 -3.67 21.59
N ILE A 41 -5.39 -4.88 22.03
CA ILE A 41 -4.08 -5.49 21.76
C ILE A 41 -3.85 -5.59 20.26
N VAL A 42 -4.83 -6.08 19.48
CA VAL A 42 -4.71 -6.15 18.02
C VAL A 42 -4.40 -4.79 17.41
N TYR A 43 -5.19 -3.76 17.74
CA TYR A 43 -4.98 -2.43 17.18
C TYR A 43 -3.63 -1.84 17.60
N LEU A 44 -3.25 -1.93 18.87
CA LEU A 44 -1.95 -1.46 19.33
C LEU A 44 -0.82 -2.19 18.60
N THR A 45 -0.89 -3.52 18.45
CA THR A 45 0.14 -4.30 17.73
C THR A 45 0.22 -3.91 16.25
N GLN A 46 -0.89 -3.51 15.64
CA GLN A 46 -0.93 -2.96 14.28
C GLN A 46 -0.52 -1.47 14.20
N GLY A 47 -0.28 -0.81 15.35
CA GLY A 47 0.05 0.61 15.43
C GLY A 47 -1.14 1.54 15.20
N THR A 48 -2.37 1.07 15.38
CA THR A 48 -3.62 1.81 15.16
C THR A 48 -4.47 1.87 16.42
N VAL A 49 -5.58 2.63 16.36
CA VAL A 49 -6.61 2.69 17.42
C VAL A 49 -8.01 2.40 16.87
N ALA A 50 -8.10 2.08 15.59
CA ALA A 50 -9.33 1.84 14.86
C ALA A 50 -8.99 1.02 13.61
N PRO A 51 -9.97 0.33 13.00
CA PRO A 51 -9.76 -0.30 11.71
C PRO A 51 -9.44 0.74 10.62
N SER A 52 -8.70 0.32 9.60
CA SER A 52 -8.20 1.15 8.49
C SER A 52 -9.29 2.04 7.85
N TYR A 53 -10.47 1.47 7.65
CA TYR A 53 -11.60 2.11 6.98
C TYR A 53 -12.32 3.18 7.81
N ALA A 54 -12.02 3.28 9.11
CA ALA A 54 -12.51 4.36 9.97
C ALA A 54 -11.83 5.70 9.62
N GLY A 55 -10.65 5.68 8.99
CA GLY A 55 -9.90 6.90 8.66
C GLY A 55 -9.40 7.66 9.89
N ILE A 56 -9.19 6.95 11.01
CA ILE A 56 -8.69 7.50 12.27
C ILE A 56 -7.22 7.13 12.40
N GLU A 57 -6.35 8.14 12.41
CA GLU A 57 -4.92 8.00 12.63
C GLU A 57 -4.52 8.68 13.94
N VAL A 58 -3.66 8.05 14.74
CA VAL A 58 -3.13 8.67 15.96
C VAL A 58 -2.27 9.89 15.61
N GLY A 59 -1.38 9.72 14.63
CA GLY A 59 -0.62 10.73 13.90
C GLY A 59 -0.21 12.00 14.69
N MET A 60 1.04 12.04 15.13
CA MET A 60 1.67 13.27 15.64
C MET A 60 2.98 13.56 14.91
N GLY A 61 3.21 14.84 14.59
CA GLY A 61 4.49 15.29 14.05
C GLY A 61 5.63 15.11 15.05
N GLU A 62 6.83 14.78 14.55
CA GLU A 62 8.01 14.45 15.38
C GLU A 62 8.31 15.54 16.42
N LYS A 63 8.18 16.82 16.06
CA LYS A 63 8.38 17.95 16.99
C LYS A 63 7.39 17.99 18.16
N PHE A 64 6.14 17.58 17.95
CA PHE A 64 5.17 17.51 19.03
C PHE A 64 5.45 16.35 19.98
N VAL A 65 5.97 15.24 19.44
CA VAL A 65 6.41 14.09 20.22
C VAL A 65 7.67 14.41 21.01
N GLU A 66 8.66 15.08 20.40
CA GLU A 66 9.86 15.60 21.10
C GLU A 66 9.45 16.46 22.31
N ARG A 67 8.51 17.38 22.12
CA ARG A 67 8.01 18.27 23.17
C ARG A 67 7.24 17.51 24.27
N ALA A 68 6.51 16.45 23.93
CA ALA A 68 5.85 15.60 24.92
C ALA A 68 6.87 14.84 25.79
N ILE A 69 7.95 14.32 25.18
CA ILE A 69 9.06 13.68 25.90
C ILE A 69 9.74 14.69 26.84
N ALA A 70 10.06 15.89 26.34
CA ALA A 70 10.65 16.96 27.15
C ALA A 70 9.78 17.30 28.36
N LEU A 71 8.49 17.51 28.13
CA LEU A 71 7.51 17.81 29.19
C LEU A 71 7.42 16.71 30.26
N ALA A 72 7.47 15.44 29.86
CA ALA A 72 7.35 14.31 30.80
C ALA A 72 8.65 14.00 31.57
N THR A 73 9.81 14.37 31.02
CA THR A 73 11.11 13.94 31.57
C THR A 73 11.89 15.08 32.23
N GLY A 74 11.49 16.33 32.01
CA GLY A 74 12.17 17.52 32.52
C GLY A 74 13.45 17.88 31.76
N TYR A 75 13.68 17.28 30.59
CA TYR A 75 14.76 17.66 29.67
C TYR A 75 14.33 18.82 28.77
N LEU A 76 15.31 19.56 28.25
CA LEU A 76 15.03 20.62 27.26
C LEU A 76 14.76 20.03 25.88
N ASP A 77 13.89 20.64 25.09
CA ASP A 77 13.56 20.20 23.72
C ASP A 77 14.81 19.97 22.86
N LYS A 78 15.80 20.86 22.95
CA LYS A 78 17.08 20.75 22.22
C LYS A 78 17.86 19.49 22.57
N GLN A 79 17.75 18.99 23.80
CA GLN A 79 18.43 17.77 24.24
C GLN A 79 17.75 16.52 23.65
N VAL A 80 16.41 16.51 23.62
CA VAL A 80 15.62 15.45 22.98
C VAL A 80 15.94 15.40 21.48
N GLU A 81 15.95 16.55 20.80
CA GLU A 81 16.28 16.65 19.38
C GLU A 81 17.70 16.14 19.07
N ALA A 82 18.68 16.51 19.90
CA ALA A 82 20.06 16.08 19.71
C ALA A 82 20.23 14.56 19.86
N GLU A 83 19.52 13.94 20.80
CA GLU A 83 19.52 12.48 20.96
C GLU A 83 18.78 11.78 19.82
N TYR A 84 17.68 12.36 19.34
CA TYR A 84 16.95 11.82 18.19
C TYR A 84 17.79 11.80 16.92
N LYS A 85 18.54 12.88 16.64
CA LYS A 85 19.47 12.93 15.49
C LYS A 85 20.54 11.84 15.53
N LYS A 86 20.91 11.35 16.73
CA LYS A 86 21.89 10.27 16.89
C LYS A 86 21.27 8.89 16.74
N SER A 87 20.11 8.68 17.38
CA SER A 87 19.47 7.35 17.46
C SER A 87 18.57 7.02 16.27
N GLY A 88 18.01 8.03 15.59
CA GLY A 88 17.04 7.85 14.51
C GLY A 88 15.67 7.31 14.97
N ASP A 89 15.45 7.19 16.29
CA ASP A 89 14.23 6.60 16.87
C ASP A 89 13.82 7.29 18.18
N LEU A 90 12.75 8.09 18.12
CA LEU A 90 12.20 8.77 19.29
C LEU A 90 11.72 7.82 20.39
N GLY A 91 11.39 6.55 20.07
CA GLY A 91 11.08 5.54 21.08
C GLY A 91 12.28 5.27 21.98
N LYS A 92 13.46 5.05 21.39
CA LYS A 92 14.72 4.85 22.15
C LYS A 92 15.12 6.11 22.93
N VAL A 93 14.83 7.31 22.38
CA VAL A 93 15.04 8.56 23.12
C VAL A 93 14.15 8.62 24.36
N ALA A 94 12.87 8.28 24.22
CA ALA A 94 11.91 8.27 25.31
C ALA A 94 12.30 7.26 26.40
N GLU A 95 12.67 6.03 26.01
CA GLU A 95 13.19 5.00 26.90
C GLU A 95 14.35 5.51 27.76
N LYS A 96 15.37 6.08 27.09
CA LYS A 96 16.56 6.65 27.75
C LYS A 96 16.21 7.78 28.72
N PHE A 97 15.36 8.72 28.30
CA PHE A 97 15.06 9.91 29.10
C PHE A 97 14.06 9.64 30.22
N VAL A 98 13.16 8.66 30.07
CA VAL A 98 12.31 8.18 31.17
C VAL A 98 13.13 7.43 32.22
N ALA A 99 14.13 6.64 31.81
CA ALA A 99 15.05 5.98 32.73
C ALA A 99 15.90 6.96 33.57
N THR A 100 16.24 8.11 32.97
CA THR A 100 17.13 9.14 33.58
C THR A 100 16.41 10.44 33.94
N ARG A 101 15.07 10.41 34.02
CA ARG A 101 14.24 11.61 34.19
C ARG A 101 14.63 12.46 35.39
N LYS A 102 14.62 13.77 35.18
CA LYS A 102 15.01 14.77 36.20
C LYS A 102 13.87 15.13 37.15
N GLN A 103 12.63 14.87 36.73
CA GLN A 103 11.42 15.12 37.48
C GLN A 103 10.56 13.86 37.48
N ARG A 104 10.00 13.52 38.65
CA ARG A 104 8.97 12.48 38.78
C ARG A 104 7.65 13.16 39.15
N GLY A 105 6.57 12.75 38.49
CA GLY A 105 5.22 13.21 38.83
C GLY A 105 4.85 12.80 40.25
N LEU A 106 4.02 13.61 40.92
CA LEU A 106 3.56 13.38 42.30
C LEU A 106 2.64 12.16 42.45
N ALA A 107 2.09 11.65 41.33
CA ALA A 107 1.33 10.41 41.26
C ALA A 107 1.74 9.63 40.01
N SER A 108 2.13 8.36 40.19
CA SER A 108 2.35 7.41 39.09
C SER A 108 1.42 6.21 39.29
N GLU A 109 0.67 5.86 38.26
CA GLU A 109 -0.14 4.64 38.24
C GLU A 109 0.38 3.67 37.19
N GLU A 110 0.25 2.38 37.45
CA GLU A 110 0.60 1.36 36.44
C GLU A 110 -0.30 1.51 35.22
N LEU A 111 0.31 1.52 34.03
CA LEU A 111 -0.44 1.65 32.79
C LEU A 111 -1.13 0.33 32.45
N THR A 112 -2.42 0.41 32.09
CA THR A 112 -3.16 -0.72 31.51
C THR A 112 -3.23 -0.57 30.00
N VAL A 113 -3.38 -1.70 29.29
CA VAL A 113 -3.64 -1.69 27.83
C VAL A 113 -4.85 -0.80 27.49
N LYS A 114 -5.90 -0.85 28.32
CA LYS A 114 -7.08 0.00 28.18
C LYS A 114 -6.72 1.49 28.29
N LYS A 115 -5.99 1.90 29.33
CA LYS A 115 -5.62 3.32 29.52
C LYS A 115 -4.80 3.85 28.34
N VAL A 116 -3.79 3.10 27.91
CA VAL A 116 -2.94 3.49 26.76
C VAL A 116 -3.78 3.62 25.49
N PHE A 117 -4.61 2.62 25.20
CA PHE A 117 -5.50 2.64 24.05
C PHE A 117 -6.49 3.82 24.08
N ASP A 118 -7.14 4.06 25.21
CA ASP A 118 -8.13 5.14 25.36
C ASP A 118 -7.47 6.52 25.20
N VAL A 119 -6.26 6.73 25.74
CA VAL A 119 -5.53 7.99 25.57
C VAL A 119 -5.09 8.19 24.11
N LEU A 120 -4.55 7.16 23.46
CA LEU A 120 -4.17 7.24 22.04
C LEU A 120 -5.40 7.48 21.14
N SER A 121 -6.54 6.89 21.47
CA SER A 121 -7.82 7.13 20.79
C SER A 121 -8.26 8.59 20.92
N ARG A 122 -8.15 9.19 22.12
CA ARG A 122 -8.41 10.63 22.34
C ARG A 122 -7.46 11.51 21.51
N ILE A 123 -6.17 11.16 21.44
CA ILE A 123 -5.18 11.87 20.62
C ILE A 123 -5.56 11.82 19.13
N ALA A 124 -6.03 10.66 18.64
CA ALA A 124 -6.38 10.46 17.24
C ALA A 124 -7.56 11.32 16.80
N VAL A 125 -8.59 11.45 17.63
CA VAL A 125 -9.82 12.20 17.28
C VAL A 125 -9.75 13.69 17.65
N ALA A 126 -8.73 14.13 18.39
CA ALA A 126 -8.56 15.54 18.74
C ALA A 126 -8.23 16.39 17.50
N GLY A 127 -9.04 17.42 17.25
CA GLY A 127 -8.91 18.37 16.15
C GLY A 127 -9.38 19.78 16.53
N GLY A 128 -9.13 20.76 15.66
CA GLY A 128 -9.49 22.17 15.90
C GLY A 128 -8.45 22.97 16.68
N ALA A 129 -8.80 24.21 17.04
CA ALA A 129 -7.92 25.12 17.77
C ALA A 129 -7.52 24.54 19.14
N GLY A 130 -6.23 24.62 19.48
CA GLY A 130 -5.69 24.06 20.74
C GLY A 130 -5.47 22.55 20.76
N SER A 131 -5.88 21.81 19.73
CA SER A 131 -5.75 20.35 19.68
C SER A 131 -4.29 19.86 19.75
N GLN A 132 -3.35 20.58 19.14
CA GLN A 132 -1.92 20.23 19.19
C GLN A 132 -1.39 20.20 20.63
N GLU A 133 -1.69 21.22 21.42
CA GLU A 133 -1.25 21.31 22.82
C GLU A 133 -1.94 20.23 23.68
N ALA A 134 -3.22 19.96 23.43
CA ALA A 134 -3.93 18.87 24.09
C ALA A 134 -3.29 17.49 23.81
N LYS A 135 -2.93 17.21 22.55
CA LYS A 135 -2.24 15.96 22.16
C LYS A 135 -0.89 15.81 22.85
N ILE A 136 -0.10 16.89 22.91
CA ILE A 136 1.21 16.90 23.61
C ILE A 136 1.02 16.56 25.09
N LYS A 137 0.07 17.21 25.76
CA LYS A 137 -0.22 16.97 27.19
C LYS A 137 -0.69 15.53 27.45
N SER A 138 -1.59 15.00 26.62
CA SER A 138 -2.06 13.61 26.76
C SER A 138 -0.95 12.59 26.54
N LEU A 139 -0.04 12.81 25.59
CA LEU A 139 1.11 11.92 25.40
C LEU A 139 2.09 12.03 26.58
N ALA A 140 2.36 13.24 27.06
CA ALA A 140 3.21 13.45 28.23
C ALA A 140 2.63 12.81 29.51
N GLU A 141 1.31 12.82 29.67
CA GLU A 141 0.60 12.14 30.78
C GLU A 141 0.89 10.63 30.81
N LEU A 142 0.85 9.96 29.64
CA LEU A 142 1.24 8.56 29.54
C LEU A 142 2.71 8.36 29.91
N LEU A 143 3.61 9.19 29.34
CA LEU A 143 5.06 9.07 29.58
C LEU A 143 5.47 9.33 31.03
N ASN A 144 4.73 10.16 31.76
CA ASN A 144 4.95 10.38 33.19
C ASN A 144 4.74 9.09 34.01
N SER A 145 3.78 8.26 33.61
CA SER A 145 3.43 7.02 34.30
C SER A 145 4.18 5.79 33.76
N ALA A 146 4.79 5.90 32.58
CA ALA A 146 5.43 4.80 31.88
C ALA A 146 6.76 4.37 32.52
N SER A 147 7.04 3.07 32.47
CA SER A 147 8.40 2.53 32.57
C SER A 147 9.22 2.91 31.31
N PRO A 148 10.56 2.74 31.32
CA PRO A 148 11.39 2.98 30.13
C PRO A 148 10.95 2.16 28.90
N SER A 149 10.68 0.87 29.06
CA SER A 149 10.24 -0.01 27.97
C SER A 149 8.85 0.38 27.47
N GLU A 150 7.92 0.73 28.37
CA GLU A 150 6.59 1.22 27.98
C GLU A 150 6.69 2.53 27.19
N ALA A 151 7.54 3.47 27.63
CA ALA A 151 7.74 4.77 26.98
C ALA A 151 8.20 4.63 25.52
N LYS A 152 9.08 3.65 25.24
CA LYS A 152 9.55 3.32 23.90
C LYS A 152 8.39 3.08 22.93
N PHE A 153 7.46 2.19 23.30
CA PHE A 153 6.34 1.83 22.43
C PHE A 153 5.25 2.90 22.42
N ILE A 154 4.96 3.54 23.56
CA ILE A 154 4.00 4.66 23.65
C ILE A 154 4.35 5.77 22.66
N VAL A 155 5.63 6.10 22.51
CA VAL A 155 6.10 7.12 21.54
C VAL A 155 6.04 6.64 20.10
N ARG A 156 6.25 5.35 19.85
CA ARG A 156 6.23 4.80 18.48
C ARG A 156 4.84 4.71 17.86
N PHE A 157 3.77 4.57 18.65
CA PHE A 157 2.39 4.56 18.15
C PHE A 157 2.00 5.85 17.39
N PRO A 158 2.05 7.06 17.98
CA PRO A 158 1.66 8.28 17.27
C PRO A 158 2.57 8.63 16.10
N LEU A 159 3.79 8.08 16.05
CA LEU A 159 4.73 8.24 14.93
C LEU A 159 4.46 7.26 13.78
N GLY A 160 3.63 6.23 13.98
CA GLY A 160 3.46 5.14 13.02
C GLY A 160 4.74 4.33 12.79
N LYS A 161 5.60 4.22 13.81
CA LYS A 161 6.95 3.60 13.71
C LYS A 161 7.12 2.39 14.64
N LEU A 162 6.04 1.68 14.99
CA LEU A 162 6.10 0.52 15.89
C LEU A 162 7.00 -0.61 15.37
N ARG A 163 6.93 -0.91 14.06
CA ARG A 163 7.89 -1.73 13.30
C ARG A 163 8.20 -3.13 13.87
N LEU A 164 7.22 -3.80 14.47
CA LEU A 164 7.39 -5.14 15.06
C LEU A 164 7.59 -6.29 14.05
N GLY A 165 7.48 -6.04 12.74
CA GLY A 165 7.50 -7.11 11.73
C GLY A 165 6.26 -8.03 11.75
N VAL A 166 5.27 -7.75 12.59
CA VAL A 166 4.05 -8.54 12.74
C VAL A 166 3.02 -8.12 11.69
N GLY A 167 2.68 -9.03 10.78
CA GLY A 167 1.56 -8.87 9.85
C GLY A 167 0.29 -9.58 10.32
N ASP A 168 -0.85 -9.26 9.69
CA ASP A 168 -2.16 -9.87 9.99
C ASP A 168 -2.14 -11.41 10.05
N PRO A 169 -1.45 -12.14 9.15
CA PRO A 169 -1.40 -13.61 9.24
C PRO A 169 -0.75 -14.10 10.54
N THR A 170 0.26 -13.40 11.06
CA THR A 170 0.92 -13.75 12.33
C THR A 170 -0.04 -13.58 13.50
N MET A 171 -0.83 -12.50 13.49
CA MET A 171 -1.88 -12.26 14.50
C MET A 171 -3.00 -13.30 14.43
N VAL A 172 -3.44 -13.67 13.23
CA VAL A 172 -4.45 -14.72 13.00
C VAL A 172 -3.97 -16.06 13.56
N ASP A 173 -2.73 -16.46 13.25
CA ASP A 173 -2.15 -17.70 13.77
C ASP A 173 -2.00 -17.63 15.31
N ALA A 174 -1.56 -16.49 15.85
CA ALA A 174 -1.39 -16.31 17.29
C ALA A 174 -2.72 -16.44 18.05
N LEU A 175 -3.82 -15.92 17.51
CA LEU A 175 -5.16 -16.09 18.07
C LEU A 175 -5.57 -17.57 18.08
N SER A 176 -5.37 -18.29 16.97
CA SER A 176 -5.65 -19.73 16.90
C SER A 176 -4.86 -20.49 17.97
N PHE A 177 -3.53 -20.26 18.03
CA PHE A 177 -2.65 -20.87 19.03
C PHE A 177 -3.04 -20.54 20.46
N ALA A 178 -3.46 -19.30 20.73
CA ALA A 178 -3.84 -18.88 22.07
C ALA A 178 -5.01 -19.72 22.63
N ARG A 179 -5.97 -20.08 21.78
CA ARG A 179 -7.15 -20.85 22.21
C ARG A 179 -7.01 -22.37 22.04
N LYS A 180 -6.35 -22.83 20.97
CA LYS A 180 -6.29 -24.25 20.58
C LYS A 180 -4.92 -24.90 20.78
N GLY A 181 -3.86 -24.11 20.89
CA GLY A 181 -2.49 -24.61 20.87
C GLY A 181 -1.98 -24.99 19.47
N ASP A 182 -2.75 -24.72 18.42
CA ASP A 182 -2.39 -24.98 17.02
C ASP A 182 -3.02 -23.95 16.04
N LYS A 183 -2.89 -24.20 14.73
CA LYS A 183 -3.44 -23.35 13.65
C LYS A 183 -4.79 -23.83 13.11
N ALA A 184 -5.50 -24.74 13.79
CA ALA A 184 -6.72 -25.33 13.25
C ALA A 184 -7.81 -24.29 12.94
N ASP A 185 -7.88 -23.22 13.75
CA ASP A 185 -8.89 -22.16 13.60
C ASP A 185 -8.40 -20.97 12.75
N SER A 186 -7.12 -20.92 12.34
CA SER A 186 -6.54 -19.81 11.55
C SER A 186 -7.34 -19.51 10.28
N GLY A 187 -7.79 -20.54 9.56
CA GLY A 187 -8.58 -20.37 8.33
C GLY A 187 -9.95 -19.71 8.60
N ALA A 188 -10.62 -20.09 9.68
CA ALA A 188 -11.92 -19.54 10.06
C ALA A 188 -11.80 -18.10 10.60
N ILE A 189 -10.74 -17.81 11.36
CA ILE A 189 -10.41 -16.46 11.82
C ILE A 189 -10.08 -15.55 10.63
N ALA A 190 -9.24 -16.01 9.69
CA ALA A 190 -8.91 -15.28 8.47
C ALA A 190 -10.16 -15.00 7.63
N ARG A 191 -11.07 -15.98 7.48
CA ARG A 191 -12.36 -15.77 6.81
C ARG A 191 -13.15 -14.66 7.47
N ALA A 192 -13.32 -14.71 8.79
CA ALA A 192 -14.07 -13.69 9.53
C ALA A 192 -13.46 -12.29 9.35
N TYR A 193 -12.13 -12.18 9.43
CA TYR A 193 -11.42 -10.93 9.18
C TYR A 193 -11.61 -10.44 7.74
N ASN A 194 -11.52 -11.33 6.75
CA ASN A 194 -11.74 -10.96 5.35
C ASN A 194 -13.15 -10.43 5.06
N MET A 195 -14.15 -10.77 5.89
CA MET A 195 -15.54 -10.30 5.72
C MET A 195 -15.81 -8.91 6.33
N CYS A 196 -14.97 -8.39 7.21
CA CYS A 196 -15.23 -7.13 7.90
C CYS A 196 -14.03 -6.16 7.99
N ASP A 197 -12.84 -6.60 7.58
CA ASP A 197 -11.56 -5.88 7.67
C ASP A 197 -11.28 -5.30 9.07
N ASP A 198 -11.72 -6.02 10.11
CA ASP A 198 -11.55 -5.62 11.51
C ASP A 198 -11.07 -6.81 12.36
N LEU A 199 -9.75 -7.01 12.40
CA LEU A 199 -9.14 -8.11 13.15
C LEU A 199 -9.34 -7.96 14.66
N GLY A 200 -9.46 -6.72 15.16
CA GLY A 200 -9.72 -6.47 16.58
C GLY A 200 -11.09 -6.99 17.00
N LEU A 201 -12.13 -6.71 16.21
CA LEU A 201 -13.48 -7.25 16.43
C LEU A 201 -13.51 -8.79 16.33
N VAL A 202 -12.78 -9.36 15.36
CA VAL A 202 -12.69 -10.81 15.20
C VAL A 202 -11.98 -11.46 16.39
N ALA A 203 -10.88 -10.87 16.87
CA ALA A 203 -10.13 -11.37 18.03
C ALA A 203 -10.99 -11.39 19.30
N GLU A 204 -11.66 -10.29 19.61
CA GLU A 204 -12.59 -10.20 20.75
C GLU A 204 -13.71 -11.23 20.65
N SER A 205 -14.33 -11.36 19.47
CA SER A 205 -15.41 -12.34 19.25
C SER A 205 -14.91 -13.78 19.40
N TYR A 206 -13.77 -14.11 18.80
CA TYR A 206 -13.18 -15.44 18.83
C TYR A 206 -12.74 -15.87 20.23
N LEU A 207 -12.12 -14.97 21.00
CA LEU A 207 -11.72 -15.27 22.38
C LEU A 207 -12.92 -15.33 23.33
N THR A 208 -14.01 -14.62 23.03
CA THR A 208 -15.28 -14.78 23.76
C THR A 208 -15.92 -16.14 23.47
N ASP A 209 -16.19 -16.43 22.19
CA ASP A 209 -16.76 -17.70 21.73
C ASP A 209 -16.20 -18.04 20.34
N ALA A 210 -15.43 -19.12 20.24
CA ALA A 210 -14.86 -19.56 18.97
C ALA A 210 -15.91 -19.81 17.88
N LYS A 211 -17.14 -20.22 18.24
CA LYS A 211 -18.20 -20.46 17.26
C LYS A 211 -18.73 -19.17 16.62
N SER A 212 -18.46 -18.02 17.23
CA SER A 212 -18.93 -16.71 16.73
C SER A 212 -18.31 -16.33 15.39
N ILE A 213 -17.07 -16.75 15.09
CA ILE A 213 -16.36 -16.37 13.86
C ILE A 213 -17.06 -16.89 12.59
N ALA A 214 -17.77 -18.01 12.69
CA ALA A 214 -18.58 -18.56 11.59
C ALA A 214 -19.78 -17.66 11.23
N LYS A 215 -20.23 -16.81 12.16
CA LYS A 215 -21.38 -15.92 11.98
C LYS A 215 -21.01 -14.60 11.29
N PHE A 216 -19.72 -14.31 11.09
CA PHE A 216 -19.29 -13.10 10.39
C PHE A 216 -19.79 -13.13 8.94
N LYS A 217 -20.53 -12.09 8.58
CA LYS A 217 -21.11 -11.86 7.25
C LYS A 217 -20.77 -10.43 6.81
N PRO A 218 -20.84 -10.13 5.51
CA PRO A 218 -20.84 -8.76 5.01
C PRO A 218 -21.77 -7.84 5.80
N ARG A 219 -21.28 -6.64 6.13
CA ARG A 219 -22.08 -5.56 6.71
C ARG A 219 -21.81 -4.27 5.97
N VAL A 220 -22.86 -3.52 5.64
CA VAL A 220 -22.69 -2.22 4.98
C VAL A 220 -21.81 -1.32 5.86
N PHE A 221 -20.95 -0.53 5.22
CA PHE A 221 -19.90 0.31 5.84
C PHE A 221 -18.79 -0.42 6.63
N SER A 222 -18.76 -1.75 6.59
CA SER A 222 -17.62 -2.58 7.01
C SER A 222 -17.04 -3.24 5.76
N PRO A 223 -15.94 -2.72 5.17
CA PRO A 223 -15.44 -3.22 3.92
C PRO A 223 -14.97 -4.67 4.02
N ILE A 224 -15.11 -5.37 2.89
CA ILE A 224 -14.67 -6.74 2.69
C ILE A 224 -13.30 -6.69 2.03
N ARG A 225 -12.38 -7.55 2.48
CA ARG A 225 -11.04 -7.61 1.87
C ARG A 225 -11.15 -8.08 0.41
N PRO A 226 -10.53 -7.36 -0.54
CA PRO A 226 -10.77 -7.58 -1.96
C PRO A 226 -10.18 -8.93 -2.40
N SER A 227 -10.92 -9.64 -3.26
CA SER A 227 -10.39 -10.79 -3.98
C SER A 227 -9.22 -10.37 -4.88
N LEU A 228 -8.17 -11.18 -4.95
CA LEU A 228 -6.97 -10.92 -5.75
C LEU A 228 -6.87 -11.92 -6.90
N ALA A 229 -6.43 -11.43 -8.06
CA ALA A 229 -6.21 -12.28 -9.23
C ALA A 229 -4.80 -12.89 -9.23
N GLU A 230 -4.73 -14.18 -9.57
CA GLU A 230 -3.50 -14.84 -10.01
C GLU A 230 -3.07 -14.34 -11.39
N ARG A 231 -1.87 -14.72 -11.82
CA ARG A 231 -1.34 -14.40 -13.15
C ARG A 231 -1.07 -15.68 -13.94
N LEU A 232 -1.41 -15.68 -15.22
CA LEU A 232 -0.95 -16.65 -16.20
C LEU A 232 -0.54 -15.91 -17.49
N PRO A 233 0.45 -16.43 -18.23
CA PRO A 233 1.05 -15.75 -19.37
C PRO A 233 0.24 -15.85 -20.67
N THR A 234 -0.67 -16.83 -20.82
CA THR A 234 -1.37 -17.09 -22.09
C THR A 234 -2.85 -17.43 -21.92
N ALA A 235 -3.62 -17.23 -22.99
CA ALA A 235 -5.03 -17.61 -23.07
C ALA A 235 -5.23 -19.12 -22.87
N GLU A 236 -4.36 -19.95 -23.45
CA GLU A 236 -4.42 -21.42 -23.38
C GLU A 236 -4.28 -21.91 -21.95
N GLU A 237 -3.33 -21.36 -21.19
CA GLU A 237 -3.14 -21.72 -19.78
C GLU A 237 -4.34 -21.32 -18.92
N ILE A 238 -4.92 -20.15 -19.20
CA ILE A 238 -6.12 -19.68 -18.50
C ILE A 238 -7.31 -20.61 -18.75
N ILE A 239 -7.60 -20.93 -20.02
CA ILE A 239 -8.68 -21.85 -20.37
C ILE A 239 -8.42 -23.25 -19.83
N LYS A 240 -7.18 -23.75 -19.90
CA LYS A 240 -6.81 -25.03 -19.29
C LYS A 240 -7.06 -25.04 -17.78
N LYS A 241 -6.83 -23.92 -17.10
CA LYS A 241 -6.99 -23.80 -15.65
C LYS A 241 -8.44 -23.62 -15.21
N LEU A 242 -9.22 -22.82 -15.93
CA LEU A 242 -10.59 -22.43 -15.55
C LEU A 242 -11.69 -23.18 -16.30
N GLY A 243 -11.38 -23.75 -17.46
CA GLY A 243 -12.38 -24.18 -18.44
C GLY A 243 -13.18 -22.99 -18.95
N LYS A 244 -14.50 -23.16 -19.07
CA LYS A 244 -15.43 -22.10 -19.45
C LYS A 244 -15.47 -21.00 -18.40
N CYS A 245 -15.03 -19.80 -18.77
CA CYS A 245 -14.87 -18.66 -17.86
C CYS A 245 -15.53 -17.38 -18.40
N SER A 246 -15.75 -16.42 -17.51
CA SER A 246 -16.07 -15.04 -17.90
C SER A 246 -14.78 -14.28 -18.09
N VAL A 247 -14.62 -13.57 -19.19
CA VAL A 247 -13.46 -12.74 -19.47
C VAL A 247 -13.91 -11.29 -19.47
N GLU A 248 -13.37 -10.48 -18.57
CA GLU A 248 -13.66 -9.05 -18.45
C GLU A 248 -12.46 -8.21 -18.83
N ALA A 249 -12.71 -6.98 -19.28
CA ALA A 249 -11.64 -6.04 -19.53
C ALA A 249 -10.97 -5.65 -18.20
N LYS A 250 -9.64 -5.55 -18.21
CA LYS A 250 -8.86 -5.11 -17.05
C LYS A 250 -8.66 -3.59 -17.12
N TYR A 251 -9.60 -2.88 -16.52
CA TYR A 251 -9.52 -1.43 -16.36
C TYR A 251 -8.31 -1.02 -15.49
N ASP A 252 -7.70 0.12 -15.84
CA ASP A 252 -6.55 0.72 -15.12
C ASP A 252 -7.00 1.99 -14.39
N GLY A 253 -7.58 1.81 -13.21
CA GLY A 253 -8.22 2.89 -12.46
C GLY A 253 -8.12 2.74 -10.95
N PHE A 254 -9.15 3.20 -10.27
CA PHE A 254 -9.34 3.00 -8.84
C PHE A 254 -10.31 1.85 -8.61
N ARG A 255 -9.80 0.72 -8.12
CA ARG A 255 -10.67 -0.27 -7.50
C ARG A 255 -11.43 0.34 -6.34
N MET A 256 -12.74 0.38 -6.48
CA MET A 256 -13.71 0.92 -5.54
C MET A 256 -14.59 -0.20 -5.02
N GLN A 257 -14.65 -0.33 -3.70
CA GLN A 257 -15.71 -1.08 -3.03
C GLN A 257 -16.74 -0.07 -2.53
N VAL A 258 -17.92 -0.10 -3.13
CA VAL A 258 -19.00 0.86 -2.90
C VAL A 258 -20.04 0.23 -1.99
N HIS A 259 -20.31 0.90 -0.88
CA HIS A 259 -21.32 0.52 0.10
C HIS A 259 -22.47 1.53 0.04
N LYS A 260 -23.70 1.04 -0.03
CA LYS A 260 -24.92 1.85 -0.04
C LYS A 260 -25.87 1.38 1.05
N GLN A 261 -26.47 2.32 1.79
CA GLN A 261 -27.63 2.11 2.66
C GLN A 261 -28.55 3.33 2.55
N GLY A 262 -29.70 3.18 1.89
CA GLY A 262 -30.55 4.31 1.52
C GLY A 262 -29.79 5.29 0.63
N ASP A 263 -29.70 6.55 1.05
CA ASP A 263 -28.95 7.63 0.38
C ASP A 263 -27.50 7.76 0.86
N LYS A 264 -27.12 7.02 1.90
CA LYS A 264 -25.75 7.02 2.39
C LYS A 264 -24.91 6.10 1.52
N VAL A 265 -23.88 6.67 0.91
CA VAL A 265 -22.90 5.95 0.09
C VAL A 265 -21.52 6.15 0.70
N GLU A 266 -20.76 5.07 0.82
CA GLU A 266 -19.34 5.13 1.18
C GLU A 266 -18.55 4.34 0.15
N ILE A 267 -17.39 4.88 -0.21
CA ILE A 267 -16.46 4.30 -1.20
C ILE A 267 -15.15 4.01 -0.48
N PHE A 268 -14.70 2.77 -0.56
CA PHE A 268 -13.44 2.29 -0.01
C PHE A 268 -12.47 1.93 -1.14
N SER A 269 -11.20 2.25 -0.92
CA SER A 269 -10.13 1.94 -1.87
C SER A 269 -9.76 0.44 -1.83
N ARG A 270 -8.86 0.03 -2.73
CA ARG A 270 -8.22 -1.29 -2.67
C ARG A 270 -7.56 -1.62 -1.32
N LYS A 271 -7.10 -0.61 -0.57
CA LYS A 271 -6.51 -0.74 0.78
C LYS A 271 -7.52 -0.45 1.90
N GLN A 272 -8.81 -0.42 1.55
CA GLN A 272 -9.94 -0.25 2.47
C GLN A 272 -9.97 1.15 3.11
N GLU A 273 -9.18 2.09 2.59
CA GLU A 273 -9.21 3.49 2.98
C GLU A 273 -10.50 4.14 2.46
N ARG A 274 -11.20 4.88 3.31
CA ARG A 274 -12.38 5.66 2.94
C ARG A 274 -12.00 6.82 2.02
N MET A 275 -12.54 6.83 0.80
CA MET A 275 -12.23 7.83 -0.24
C MET A 275 -13.48 8.52 -0.81
N THR A 276 -14.61 8.42 -0.11
CA THR A 276 -15.94 8.88 -0.56
C THR A 276 -15.96 10.35 -0.99
N HIS A 277 -15.36 11.23 -0.20
CA HIS A 277 -15.33 12.67 -0.45
C HIS A 277 -14.56 13.07 -1.72
N MET A 278 -13.74 12.18 -2.27
CA MET A 278 -12.94 12.46 -3.47
C MET A 278 -13.76 12.27 -4.76
N PHE A 279 -14.89 11.55 -4.70
CA PHE A 279 -15.65 11.10 -5.88
C PHE A 279 -17.16 11.36 -5.76
N PRO A 280 -17.58 12.63 -5.59
CA PRO A 280 -18.98 12.99 -5.47
C PRO A 280 -19.83 12.56 -6.67
N GLU A 281 -19.26 12.56 -7.88
CA GLU A 281 -19.92 12.11 -9.11
C GLU A 281 -20.33 10.63 -9.04
N ILE A 282 -19.47 9.78 -8.47
CA ILE A 282 -19.77 8.35 -8.28
C ILE A 282 -20.82 8.17 -7.19
N VAL A 283 -20.76 8.95 -6.10
CA VAL A 283 -21.79 8.92 -5.04
C VAL A 283 -23.17 9.24 -5.60
N GLU A 284 -23.28 10.28 -6.43
CA GLU A 284 -24.53 10.65 -7.09
C GLU A 284 -24.99 9.58 -8.09
N GLY A 285 -24.07 9.02 -8.88
CA GLY A 285 -24.37 7.90 -9.77
C GLY A 285 -24.94 6.70 -9.00
N VAL A 286 -24.36 6.35 -7.86
CA VAL A 286 -24.82 5.23 -7.03
C VAL A 286 -26.21 5.48 -6.48
N ARG A 287 -26.50 6.70 -6.00
CA ARG A 287 -27.83 7.09 -5.50
C ARG A 287 -28.90 6.95 -6.58
N LYS A 288 -28.59 7.36 -7.82
CA LYS A 288 -29.54 7.38 -8.93
C LYS A 288 -29.70 6.01 -9.60
N GLN A 289 -28.61 5.28 -9.81
CA GLN A 289 -28.60 4.07 -10.63
C GLN A 289 -28.72 2.77 -9.83
N VAL A 290 -28.29 2.71 -8.56
CA VAL A 290 -28.37 1.46 -7.76
C VAL A 290 -29.72 1.39 -7.06
N LYS A 291 -30.62 0.54 -7.59
CA LYS A 291 -31.99 0.37 -7.10
C LYS A 291 -32.09 -0.28 -5.73
N ALA A 292 -31.10 -1.10 -5.36
CA ALA A 292 -31.05 -1.77 -4.06
C ALA A 292 -31.00 -0.75 -2.92
N LYS A 293 -31.70 -1.02 -1.82
CA LYS A 293 -31.65 -0.16 -0.62
C LYS A 293 -30.31 -0.33 0.08
N GLU A 294 -29.83 -1.56 0.14
CA GLU A 294 -28.53 -1.91 0.70
C GLU A 294 -27.69 -2.66 -0.32
N ALA A 295 -26.44 -2.25 -0.53
CA ALA A 295 -25.56 -2.94 -1.45
C ALA A 295 -24.08 -2.81 -1.06
N ILE A 296 -23.30 -3.85 -1.36
CA ILE A 296 -21.84 -3.82 -1.39
C ILE A 296 -21.41 -4.34 -2.76
N VAL A 297 -20.81 -3.47 -3.56
CA VAL A 297 -20.44 -3.76 -4.96
C VAL A 297 -19.00 -3.35 -5.21
N GLU A 298 -18.35 -4.02 -6.15
CA GLU A 298 -16.99 -3.70 -6.55
C GLU A 298 -16.94 -3.30 -8.02
N GLY A 299 -16.15 -2.27 -8.31
CA GLY A 299 -15.89 -1.81 -9.65
C GLY A 299 -14.54 -1.10 -9.76
N GLU A 300 -14.16 -0.81 -11.00
CA GLU A 300 -13.02 0.05 -11.29
C GLU A 300 -13.53 1.39 -11.79
N ALA A 301 -13.09 2.49 -11.16
CA ALA A 301 -13.40 3.84 -11.62
C ALA A 301 -12.19 4.45 -12.33
N LEU A 302 -12.39 4.93 -13.55
CA LEU A 302 -11.37 5.63 -14.32
C LEU A 302 -11.98 6.78 -15.10
N ALA A 303 -11.15 7.75 -15.46
CA ALA A 303 -11.59 8.84 -16.29
C ALA A 303 -11.99 8.29 -17.65
N PHE A 304 -13.19 8.65 -18.10
CA PHE A 304 -13.82 8.07 -19.28
C PHE A 304 -14.62 9.15 -20.02
N ASN A 305 -14.41 9.22 -21.33
CA ASN A 305 -15.18 10.08 -22.20
C ASN A 305 -16.37 9.29 -22.75
N ALA A 306 -17.53 9.40 -22.09
CA ALA A 306 -18.72 8.66 -22.47
C ALA A 306 -19.18 8.92 -23.93
N PRO A 307 -19.18 10.17 -24.45
CA PRO A 307 -19.48 10.44 -25.85
C PRO A 307 -18.60 9.71 -26.87
N THR A 308 -17.30 9.57 -26.60
CA THR A 308 -16.36 8.95 -27.55
C THR A 308 -16.03 7.49 -27.22
N GLY A 309 -16.46 6.99 -26.05
CA GLY A 309 -16.08 5.66 -25.56
C GLY A 309 -14.59 5.54 -25.19
N GLN A 310 -13.86 6.65 -25.09
CA GLN A 310 -12.41 6.64 -24.86
C GLN A 310 -12.05 6.57 -23.38
N PHE A 311 -11.15 5.64 -23.04
CA PHE A 311 -10.53 5.55 -21.72
C PHE A 311 -9.35 6.50 -21.61
N PHE A 312 -9.27 7.24 -20.51
CA PHE A 312 -8.09 8.06 -20.23
C PHE A 312 -7.00 7.23 -19.54
N PRO A 313 -5.71 7.51 -19.82
CA PRO A 313 -4.60 6.84 -19.13
C PRO A 313 -4.66 7.05 -17.61
N PHE A 314 -4.12 6.08 -16.86
CA PHE A 314 -4.09 6.16 -15.40
C PHE A 314 -3.40 7.41 -14.85
N GLN A 315 -2.42 7.97 -15.57
CA GLN A 315 -1.75 9.23 -15.19
C GLN A 315 -2.70 10.43 -15.16
N MET A 316 -3.80 10.39 -15.93
CA MET A 316 -4.85 11.39 -15.87
C MET A 316 -5.87 11.05 -14.79
N THR A 317 -6.29 9.78 -14.70
CA THR A 317 -7.20 9.28 -13.66
C THR A 317 -6.67 9.52 -12.24
N ILE A 318 -5.38 9.30 -11.99
CA ILE A 318 -4.76 9.45 -10.66
C ILE A 318 -4.89 10.88 -10.12
N GLN A 319 -5.03 11.86 -11.01
CA GLN A 319 -5.25 13.25 -10.63
C GLN A 319 -6.56 13.42 -9.86
N ARG A 320 -7.54 12.53 -9.99
CA ARG A 320 -8.80 12.58 -9.22
C ARG A 320 -8.63 12.20 -7.74
N LYS A 321 -7.53 11.55 -7.34
CA LYS A 321 -7.24 11.25 -5.93
C LYS A 321 -6.73 12.50 -5.19
N ARG A 322 -7.64 13.35 -4.70
CA ARG A 322 -7.31 14.61 -4.00
C ARG A 322 -8.37 15.04 -2.99
N LYS A 323 -8.00 15.97 -2.09
CA LYS A 323 -8.90 16.55 -1.07
C LYS A 323 -9.42 17.95 -1.41
N HIS A 324 -8.73 18.71 -2.27
CA HIS A 324 -9.08 20.08 -2.67
C HIS A 324 -9.30 20.14 -4.18
N GLY A 325 -10.12 21.08 -4.67
CA GLY A 325 -10.41 21.20 -6.11
C GLY A 325 -11.13 19.98 -6.69
N VAL A 326 -11.91 19.26 -5.87
CA VAL A 326 -12.58 18.01 -6.28
C VAL A 326 -13.60 18.26 -7.40
N ALA A 327 -14.39 19.33 -7.30
CA ALA A 327 -15.44 19.66 -8.27
C ALA A 327 -14.85 20.00 -9.66
N GLU A 328 -13.91 20.95 -9.71
CA GLU A 328 -13.20 21.34 -10.95
C GLU A 328 -12.61 20.12 -11.68
N MET A 329 -11.97 19.24 -10.92
CA MET A 329 -11.35 18.04 -11.49
C MET A 329 -12.38 16.97 -11.91
N ALA A 330 -13.57 16.96 -11.30
CA ALA A 330 -14.65 16.05 -11.69
C ALA A 330 -15.24 16.47 -13.04
N GLU A 331 -15.33 17.78 -13.29
CA GLU A 331 -15.72 18.32 -14.58
C GLU A 331 -14.65 18.06 -15.65
N LYS A 332 -13.37 18.25 -15.30
CA LYS A 332 -12.26 18.06 -16.24
C LYS A 332 -12.01 16.59 -16.61
N TYR A 333 -12.07 15.69 -15.63
CA TYR A 333 -11.85 14.25 -15.81
C TYR A 333 -12.95 13.46 -15.10
N PRO A 334 -14.17 13.42 -15.68
CA PRO A 334 -15.27 12.68 -15.08
C PRO A 334 -14.92 11.21 -14.97
N LEU A 335 -15.14 10.64 -13.78
CA LEU A 335 -14.95 9.22 -13.54
C LEU A 335 -16.21 8.45 -13.92
N HIS A 336 -16.01 7.30 -14.56
CA HIS A 336 -17.04 6.30 -14.78
C HIS A 336 -16.69 5.04 -13.99
N LEU A 337 -17.67 4.45 -13.30
CA LEU A 337 -17.49 3.23 -12.52
C LEU A 337 -17.98 2.00 -13.29
N PHE A 338 -17.06 1.10 -13.59
CA PHE A 338 -17.34 -0.19 -14.24
C PHE A 338 -17.45 -1.29 -13.17
N LEU A 339 -18.68 -1.68 -12.82
CA LEU A 339 -18.96 -2.69 -11.81
C LEU A 339 -18.63 -4.11 -12.31
N PHE A 340 -17.86 -4.85 -11.54
CA PHE A 340 -17.41 -6.20 -11.90
C PHE A 340 -17.79 -7.28 -10.89
N ASP A 341 -18.27 -6.92 -9.68
CA ASP A 341 -18.83 -7.89 -8.74
C ASP A 341 -19.84 -7.27 -7.74
N ALA A 342 -20.69 -8.09 -7.15
CA ALA A 342 -21.62 -7.74 -6.09
C ALA A 342 -21.49 -8.72 -4.92
N LEU A 343 -21.28 -8.19 -3.71
CA LEU A 343 -20.95 -8.96 -2.50
C LEU A 343 -22.11 -9.04 -1.53
N PHE A 344 -23.02 -8.05 -1.56
CA PHE A 344 -24.20 -8.00 -0.70
C PHE A 344 -25.28 -7.16 -1.38
N ILE A 345 -26.54 -7.61 -1.35
CA ILE A 345 -27.70 -6.87 -1.87
C ILE A 345 -28.90 -7.12 -0.95
N ASP A 346 -29.51 -6.07 -0.42
CA ASP A 346 -30.78 -6.09 0.33
C ASP A 346 -30.91 -7.23 1.36
N GLY A 347 -29.89 -7.42 2.20
CA GLY A 347 -29.87 -8.45 3.24
C GLY A 347 -29.24 -9.79 2.83
N GLU A 348 -29.00 -10.00 1.54
CA GLU A 348 -28.44 -11.24 1.01
C GLU A 348 -26.91 -11.17 0.92
N ASP A 349 -26.23 -12.10 1.59
CA ASP A 349 -24.79 -12.33 1.46
C ASP A 349 -24.49 -13.09 0.15
N LEU A 350 -23.88 -12.41 -0.81
CA LEU A 350 -23.54 -12.98 -2.10
C LEU A 350 -22.13 -13.56 -2.13
N THR A 351 -21.31 -13.42 -1.08
CA THR A 351 -19.91 -13.86 -1.11
C THR A 351 -19.74 -15.37 -1.30
N THR A 352 -20.73 -16.15 -0.88
CA THR A 352 -20.75 -17.62 -1.06
C THR A 352 -21.45 -18.06 -2.34
N VAL A 353 -22.08 -17.14 -3.06
CA VAL A 353 -22.87 -17.41 -4.27
C VAL A 353 -21.95 -17.47 -5.50
N PRO A 354 -22.17 -18.38 -6.46
CA PRO A 354 -21.38 -18.45 -7.70
C PRO A 354 -21.32 -17.13 -8.48
N TYR A 355 -20.17 -16.82 -9.06
CA TYR A 355 -19.93 -15.56 -9.79
C TYR A 355 -21.00 -15.23 -10.83
N VAL A 356 -21.44 -16.22 -11.62
CA VAL A 356 -22.49 -16.01 -12.63
C VAL A 356 -23.78 -15.45 -12.01
N LYS A 357 -24.17 -15.92 -10.83
CA LYS A 357 -25.37 -15.47 -10.11
C LYS A 357 -25.17 -14.10 -9.47
N ARG A 358 -23.96 -13.80 -8.99
CA ARG A 358 -23.60 -12.45 -8.51
C ARG A 358 -23.70 -11.43 -9.64
N ARG A 359 -23.16 -11.75 -10.82
CA ARG A 359 -23.22 -10.89 -12.02
C ARG A 359 -24.66 -10.68 -12.51
N GLU A 360 -25.50 -11.73 -12.53
CA GLU A 360 -26.93 -11.61 -12.83
C GLU A 360 -27.65 -10.63 -11.87
N LYS A 361 -27.44 -10.77 -10.56
CA LYS A 361 -28.05 -9.89 -9.55
C LYS A 361 -27.52 -8.45 -9.65
N MET A 362 -26.22 -8.29 -9.89
CA MET A 362 -25.57 -7.00 -10.13
C MET A 362 -26.18 -6.26 -11.33
N GLY A 363 -26.47 -6.97 -12.43
CA GLY A 363 -27.17 -6.39 -13.57
C GLY A 363 -28.60 -5.96 -13.26
N LYS A 364 -29.36 -6.78 -12.50
CA LYS A 364 -30.75 -6.48 -12.15
C LYS A 364 -30.91 -5.27 -11.23
N MET A 365 -29.95 -5.03 -10.33
CA MET A 365 -30.00 -3.89 -9.41
C MET A 365 -29.64 -2.55 -10.08
N LEU A 366 -28.98 -2.57 -11.24
CA LEU A 366 -28.47 -1.38 -11.90
C LEU A 366 -29.51 -0.82 -12.88
N ALA A 367 -29.88 0.45 -12.72
CA ALA A 367 -30.65 1.20 -13.70
C ALA A 367 -29.75 1.80 -14.79
N GLN A 368 -30.35 2.11 -15.95
CA GLN A 368 -29.66 2.87 -16.99
C GLN A 368 -29.24 4.25 -16.47
N GLY A 369 -28.09 4.72 -16.94
CA GLY A 369 -27.52 6.02 -16.62
C GLY A 369 -26.05 6.09 -17.02
N ASP A 370 -25.44 7.25 -16.79
CA ASP A 370 -24.21 7.64 -17.49
C ASP A 370 -22.95 7.57 -16.62
N SER A 371 -23.06 7.23 -15.33
CA SER A 371 -21.93 7.26 -14.39
C SER A 371 -21.46 5.86 -13.98
N ILE A 372 -22.33 4.86 -14.12
CA ILE A 372 -22.08 3.49 -13.69
C ILE A 372 -22.59 2.52 -14.75
N SER A 373 -21.76 1.57 -15.13
CA SER A 373 -22.13 0.46 -16.01
C SER A 373 -21.53 -0.84 -15.48
N LEU A 374 -21.98 -1.97 -16.02
CA LEU A 374 -21.28 -3.24 -15.80
C LEU A 374 -19.98 -3.25 -16.61
N ALA A 375 -18.93 -3.81 -16.03
CA ALA A 375 -17.72 -4.17 -16.76
C ALA A 375 -18.09 -5.08 -17.95
N GLU A 376 -17.59 -4.76 -19.13
CA GLU A 376 -17.81 -5.57 -20.33
C GLU A 376 -17.21 -6.95 -20.16
N SER A 377 -17.90 -7.96 -20.69
CA SER A 377 -17.47 -9.34 -20.56
C SER A 377 -17.92 -10.22 -21.71
N ILE A 378 -17.09 -11.21 -22.06
CA ILE A 378 -17.50 -12.38 -22.83
C ILE A 378 -17.48 -13.65 -21.95
N VAL A 379 -18.15 -14.70 -22.39
CA VAL A 379 -18.05 -16.03 -21.76
C VAL A 379 -17.56 -17.00 -22.81
N THR A 380 -16.41 -17.63 -22.56
CA THR A 380 -15.79 -18.54 -23.53
C THR A 380 -15.04 -19.68 -22.84
N ASP A 381 -14.90 -20.78 -23.57
CA ASP A 381 -14.01 -21.91 -23.28
C ASP A 381 -12.94 -22.09 -24.38
N LYS A 382 -12.81 -21.12 -25.29
CA LYS A 382 -11.85 -21.16 -26.40
C LYS A 382 -10.73 -20.15 -26.19
N PRO A 383 -9.45 -20.57 -26.23
CA PRO A 383 -8.31 -19.66 -26.10
C PRO A 383 -8.34 -18.53 -27.13
N GLN A 384 -8.75 -18.81 -28.37
CA GLN A 384 -8.76 -17.84 -29.47
C GLN A 384 -9.75 -16.69 -29.25
N GLU A 385 -10.91 -16.96 -28.64
CA GLU A 385 -11.89 -15.91 -28.33
C GLU A 385 -11.43 -15.03 -27.16
N LEU A 386 -10.77 -15.63 -26.16
CA LEU A 386 -10.14 -14.90 -25.05
C LEU A 386 -9.00 -14.02 -25.56
N GLU A 387 -8.17 -14.57 -26.43
CA GLU A 387 -7.03 -13.89 -27.07
C GLU A 387 -7.48 -12.67 -27.85
N LYS A 388 -8.49 -12.83 -28.72
CA LYS A 388 -9.10 -11.73 -29.45
C LYS A 388 -9.64 -10.65 -28.52
N TYR A 389 -10.36 -11.03 -27.46
CA TYR A 389 -10.89 -10.05 -26.50
C TYR A 389 -9.79 -9.34 -25.70
N PHE A 390 -8.66 -10.02 -25.47
CA PHE A 390 -7.47 -9.41 -24.90
C PHE A 390 -6.88 -8.33 -25.81
N GLU A 391 -6.73 -8.63 -27.09
CA GLU A 391 -6.23 -7.67 -28.10
C GLU A 391 -7.16 -6.46 -28.20
N GLU A 392 -8.47 -6.68 -28.31
CA GLU A 392 -9.50 -5.61 -28.32
C GLU A 392 -9.47 -4.74 -27.05
N ALA A 393 -9.15 -5.33 -25.88
CA ALA A 393 -9.00 -4.56 -24.64
C ALA A 393 -7.74 -3.68 -24.67
N VAL A 394 -6.63 -4.22 -25.18
CA VAL A 394 -5.35 -3.49 -25.30
C VAL A 394 -5.45 -2.36 -26.33
N GLU A 395 -6.08 -2.59 -27.48
CA GLU A 395 -6.33 -1.57 -28.52
C GLU A 395 -7.14 -0.39 -27.99
N ARG A 396 -8.06 -0.65 -27.06
CA ARG A 396 -8.84 0.39 -26.35
C ARG A 396 -8.05 1.09 -25.23
N GLY A 397 -6.77 0.79 -25.07
CA GLY A 397 -5.89 1.39 -24.07
C GLY A 397 -6.04 0.83 -22.65
N LEU A 398 -6.63 -0.36 -22.49
CA LEU A 398 -6.75 -1.04 -21.20
C LEU A 398 -5.55 -1.96 -20.93
N GLU A 399 -5.37 -2.38 -19.68
CA GLU A 399 -4.16 -3.10 -19.25
C GLU A 399 -4.12 -4.57 -19.73
N GLY A 400 -5.27 -5.11 -20.12
CA GLY A 400 -5.48 -6.50 -20.54
C GLY A 400 -6.84 -7.01 -20.11
N ILE A 401 -6.90 -8.25 -19.59
CA ILE A 401 -8.16 -8.92 -19.20
C ILE A 401 -8.06 -9.61 -17.84
N ILE A 402 -9.23 -9.83 -17.22
CA ILE A 402 -9.43 -10.68 -16.04
C ILE A 402 -10.37 -11.82 -16.42
N ALA A 403 -9.88 -13.06 -16.41
CA ALA A 403 -10.69 -14.26 -16.52
C ALA A 403 -11.17 -14.70 -15.14
N LYS A 404 -12.44 -15.09 -15.02
CA LYS A 404 -13.09 -15.50 -13.77
C LYS A 404 -13.82 -16.82 -13.93
N ASP A 405 -13.63 -17.71 -12.98
CA ASP A 405 -14.41 -18.94 -12.86
C ASP A 405 -15.88 -18.61 -12.57
N LEU A 406 -16.77 -19.06 -13.47
CA LEU A 406 -18.22 -18.83 -13.40
C LEU A 406 -18.87 -19.39 -12.14
N LYS A 407 -18.31 -20.48 -11.60
CA LYS A 407 -18.84 -21.21 -10.45
C LYS A 407 -18.22 -20.78 -9.12
N SER A 408 -17.16 -19.97 -9.17
CA SER A 408 -16.42 -19.60 -7.96
C SER A 408 -17.23 -18.70 -7.02
N PRO A 409 -17.18 -18.95 -5.70
CA PRO A 409 -17.60 -17.96 -4.71
C PRO A 409 -16.65 -16.75 -4.73
N TYR A 410 -17.02 -15.68 -4.05
CA TYR A 410 -16.12 -14.55 -3.83
C TYR A 410 -15.11 -14.90 -2.74
N VAL A 411 -13.84 -15.06 -3.13
CA VAL A 411 -12.77 -15.39 -2.19
C VAL A 411 -12.11 -14.12 -1.66
N ALA A 412 -12.69 -13.57 -0.60
CA ALA A 412 -12.18 -12.34 0.02
C ALA A 412 -10.75 -12.51 0.58
N GLY A 413 -9.92 -11.48 0.38
CA GLY A 413 -8.58 -11.36 0.97
C GLY A 413 -7.54 -12.38 0.48
N ALA A 414 -7.87 -13.26 -0.46
CA ALA A 414 -6.98 -14.29 -0.96
C ALA A 414 -6.66 -14.09 -2.45
N ARG A 415 -5.49 -14.58 -2.85
CA ARG A 415 -5.14 -14.79 -4.26
C ARG A 415 -5.31 -16.26 -4.56
N GLN A 416 -6.27 -16.56 -5.42
CA GLN A 416 -6.55 -17.92 -5.87
C GLN A 416 -6.80 -17.90 -7.38
N PHE A 417 -6.73 -19.06 -8.02
CA PHE A 417 -6.99 -19.20 -9.44
C PHE A 417 -8.45 -18.93 -9.85
N ALA A 418 -9.34 -18.56 -8.92
CA ALA A 418 -10.70 -18.15 -9.26
C ALA A 418 -10.71 -16.95 -10.22
N TRP A 419 -9.79 -16.00 -10.04
CA TRP A 419 -9.57 -14.87 -10.94
C TRP A 419 -8.14 -14.91 -11.46
N ILE A 420 -7.96 -14.78 -12.77
CA ILE A 420 -6.65 -14.81 -13.43
C ILE A 420 -6.53 -13.59 -14.34
N LYS A 421 -5.43 -12.85 -14.22
CA LYS A 421 -5.15 -11.69 -15.08
C LYS A 421 -4.13 -12.05 -16.17
N LEU A 422 -4.40 -11.57 -17.37
CA LEU A 422 -3.47 -11.55 -18.50
C LEU A 422 -3.25 -10.09 -18.89
N LYS A 423 -2.00 -9.68 -19.01
CA LYS A 423 -1.61 -8.28 -19.26
C LYS A 423 -0.71 -8.19 -20.47
N ARG A 424 -0.72 -7.03 -21.14
CA ARG A 424 0.25 -6.70 -22.20
C ARG A 424 1.70 -6.89 -21.74
N SER A 425 2.03 -6.45 -20.53
CA SER A 425 3.40 -6.57 -20.01
C SER A 425 3.87 -8.01 -19.76
N TYR A 426 2.98 -9.00 -19.84
CA TYR A 426 3.36 -10.41 -19.78
C TYR A 426 3.76 -10.97 -21.13
N ARG A 427 3.41 -10.26 -22.21
CA ARG A 427 3.89 -10.50 -23.58
C ARG A 427 5.12 -9.68 -23.91
N GLY A 428 5.32 -8.56 -23.21
CA GLY A 428 6.49 -7.71 -23.33
C GLY A 428 6.85 -7.08 -21.98
N GLU A 429 7.91 -7.57 -21.36
CA GLU A 429 8.78 -6.65 -20.61
C GLU A 429 9.19 -5.50 -21.57
N LEU A 430 9.77 -4.41 -21.07
CA LEU A 430 10.85 -3.84 -21.88
C LEU A 430 11.77 -5.03 -22.18
N SER A 431 11.77 -5.57 -23.41
CA SER A 431 12.61 -6.73 -23.71
C SER A 431 14.07 -6.41 -23.42
N ASP A 432 14.40 -5.12 -23.37
CA ASP A 432 15.70 -4.57 -23.12
C ASP A 432 15.82 -3.98 -21.71
N THR A 433 16.82 -4.47 -20.98
CA THR A 433 17.35 -3.83 -19.79
C THR A 433 18.14 -2.57 -20.16
N VAL A 434 18.19 -1.58 -19.28
CA VAL A 434 19.03 -0.39 -19.45
C VAL A 434 20.22 -0.43 -18.49
N ASP A 435 21.39 -0.02 -18.97
CA ASP A 435 22.63 0.02 -18.20
C ASP A 435 22.85 1.45 -17.67
N LEU A 436 22.79 1.63 -16.36
CA LEU A 436 22.79 2.96 -15.72
C LEU A 436 24.01 3.19 -14.84
N VAL A 437 24.49 4.42 -14.81
CA VAL A 437 25.60 4.87 -13.96
C VAL A 437 25.09 5.20 -12.57
N ILE A 438 25.72 4.66 -11.52
CA ILE A 438 25.43 5.04 -10.13
C ILE A 438 26.07 6.41 -9.85
N VAL A 439 25.27 7.35 -9.36
CA VAL A 439 25.72 8.73 -9.07
C VAL A 439 25.52 9.16 -7.62
N GLY A 440 24.84 8.34 -6.83
CA GLY A 440 24.72 8.52 -5.38
C GLY A 440 23.88 7.43 -4.74
N TYR A 441 23.81 7.42 -3.41
CA TYR A 441 22.99 6.46 -2.68
C TYR A 441 22.28 7.09 -1.48
N TYR A 442 21.21 6.44 -1.03
CA TYR A 442 20.39 6.83 0.11
C TYR A 442 20.70 5.93 1.31
N LEU A 443 20.71 6.50 2.52
CA LEU A 443 20.90 5.73 3.75
C LEU A 443 19.62 4.96 4.09
N GLY A 444 19.83 3.76 4.65
CA GLY A 444 18.73 2.89 5.06
C GLY A 444 17.91 3.47 6.19
N ARG A 445 16.58 3.37 6.08
CA ARG A 445 15.62 3.77 7.12
C ARG A 445 14.81 2.54 7.53
N GLY A 446 14.46 2.42 8.82
CA GLY A 446 13.68 1.27 9.29
C GLY A 446 14.55 0.04 9.43
N MET A 447 14.08 -1.12 8.95
CA MET A 447 14.87 -2.37 8.98
C MET A 447 16.22 -2.20 8.27
N ARG A 448 16.26 -1.36 7.22
CA ARG A 448 17.52 -1.11 6.49
C ARG A 448 18.53 -0.21 7.21
N THR A 449 18.19 0.30 8.40
CA THR A 449 19.11 1.15 9.17
C THR A 449 20.35 0.38 9.60
N GLU A 450 20.25 -0.93 9.87
CA GLU A 450 21.41 -1.77 10.21
C GLU A 450 22.40 -1.92 9.05
N PHE A 451 21.90 -2.02 7.81
CA PHE A 451 22.71 -2.12 6.60
C PHE A 451 23.28 -0.76 6.16
N GLY A 452 22.73 0.34 6.67
CA GLY A 452 23.13 1.70 6.30
C GLY A 452 22.91 2.04 4.82
N PHE A 453 22.10 1.28 4.09
CA PHE A 453 21.87 1.43 2.64
C PHE A 453 20.39 1.26 2.28
N GLY A 454 19.83 2.21 1.54
CA GLY A 454 18.41 2.26 1.18
C GLY A 454 18.13 2.10 -0.31
N GLY A 455 19.09 2.45 -1.17
CA GLY A 455 18.98 2.40 -2.63
C GLY A 455 19.92 3.39 -3.33
N VAL A 456 19.96 3.36 -4.66
CA VAL A 456 20.84 4.20 -5.49
C VAL A 456 20.07 5.21 -6.32
N LEU A 457 20.75 6.31 -6.66
CA LEU A 457 20.34 7.26 -7.70
C LEU A 457 21.19 6.97 -8.94
N CYS A 458 20.53 6.81 -10.08
CA CYS A 458 21.14 6.38 -11.32
C CYS A 458 20.90 7.37 -12.47
N ALA A 459 21.86 7.43 -13.40
CA ALA A 459 21.89 8.34 -14.53
C ALA A 459 22.26 7.63 -15.84
N VAL A 460 21.87 8.26 -16.94
CA VAL A 460 22.27 7.91 -18.31
C VAL A 460 23.25 8.93 -18.87
N ARG A 461 23.96 8.56 -19.92
CA ARG A 461 24.90 9.44 -20.62
C ARG A 461 24.17 10.37 -21.58
N ASP A 462 24.46 11.65 -21.50
CA ASP A 462 24.10 12.64 -22.52
C ASP A 462 25.31 12.85 -23.41
N GLU A 463 25.24 12.32 -24.63
CA GLU A 463 26.35 12.36 -25.60
C GLU A 463 26.53 13.76 -26.18
N ASP A 464 25.46 14.54 -26.30
CA ASP A 464 25.50 15.87 -26.90
C ASP A 464 26.17 16.88 -25.94
N GLU A 465 25.92 16.76 -24.64
CA GLU A 465 26.46 17.67 -23.63
C GLU A 465 27.70 17.11 -22.89
N GLY A 466 28.01 15.82 -23.05
CA GLY A 466 29.07 15.14 -22.29
C GLY A 466 28.78 15.09 -20.79
N ARG A 467 27.49 15.03 -20.42
CA ARG A 467 26.98 15.06 -19.03
C ARG A 467 26.28 13.76 -18.68
N LEU A 468 25.99 13.57 -17.40
CA LEU A 468 25.12 12.52 -16.91
C LEU A 468 23.78 13.13 -16.49
N LYS A 469 22.68 12.49 -16.89
CA LYS A 469 21.31 12.92 -16.59
C LYS A 469 20.59 11.84 -15.80
N THR A 470 20.06 12.17 -14.63
CA THR A 470 19.36 11.19 -13.78
C THR A 470 18.08 10.67 -14.43
N VAL A 471 17.82 9.37 -14.28
CA VAL A 471 16.63 8.69 -14.86
C VAL A 471 15.92 7.76 -13.87
N ALA A 472 16.58 7.31 -12.80
CA ALA A 472 15.95 6.38 -11.86
C ALA A 472 16.46 6.51 -10.43
N LYS A 473 15.57 6.27 -9.47
CA LYS A 473 15.90 5.91 -8.10
C LYS A 473 15.54 4.44 -7.90
N ILE A 474 16.51 3.63 -7.47
CA ILE A 474 16.38 2.18 -7.40
C ILE A 474 16.50 1.73 -5.95
N GLY A 475 15.45 1.11 -5.42
CA GLY A 475 15.37 0.63 -4.03
C GLY A 475 15.13 -0.88 -3.89
N SER A 476 15.07 -1.59 -5.02
CA SER A 476 14.74 -3.02 -5.12
C SER A 476 15.62 -3.73 -6.13
N GLY A 477 15.74 -5.05 -6.02
CA GLY A 477 16.65 -5.87 -6.84
C GLY A 477 18.04 -6.05 -6.22
N PHE A 478 18.16 -5.87 -4.90
CA PHE A 478 19.38 -6.12 -4.15
C PHE A 478 19.09 -7.16 -3.04
N SER A 479 19.96 -8.15 -2.88
CA SER A 479 20.04 -8.97 -1.67
C SER A 479 20.65 -8.17 -0.50
N GLU A 480 20.58 -8.70 0.73
CA GLU A 480 21.19 -8.03 1.89
C GLU A 480 22.72 -7.96 1.77
N GLU A 481 23.34 -9.01 1.24
CA GLU A 481 24.78 -9.08 0.94
C GLU A 481 25.17 -8.02 -0.10
N GLU A 482 24.39 -7.91 -1.18
CA GLU A 482 24.60 -6.92 -2.25
C GLU A 482 24.46 -5.49 -1.72
N MET A 483 23.49 -5.22 -0.83
CA MET A 483 23.37 -3.89 -0.20
C MET A 483 24.62 -3.52 0.61
N SER A 484 25.15 -4.47 1.39
CA SER A 484 26.37 -4.27 2.18
C SER A 484 27.60 -4.05 1.29
N GLU A 485 27.74 -4.85 0.23
CA GLU A 485 28.84 -4.74 -0.72
C GLU A 485 28.78 -3.45 -1.56
N LEU A 486 27.60 -3.10 -2.07
CA LEU A 486 27.38 -1.84 -2.78
C LEU A 486 27.72 -0.66 -1.89
N LYS A 487 27.26 -0.64 -0.64
CA LYS A 487 27.60 0.43 0.29
C LYS A 487 29.12 0.55 0.49
N LYS A 488 29.80 -0.56 0.80
CA LYS A 488 31.26 -0.57 0.98
C LYS A 488 32.01 -0.09 -0.27
N THR A 489 31.54 -0.49 -1.44
CA THR A 489 32.14 -0.13 -2.72
C THR A 489 31.94 1.34 -3.05
N LEU A 490 30.72 1.84 -2.86
CA LEU A 490 30.35 3.24 -3.13
C LEU A 490 30.94 4.21 -2.10
N ASP A 491 31.13 3.78 -0.84
CA ASP A 491 31.79 4.60 0.19
C ASP A 491 33.24 4.95 -0.17
N LYS A 492 33.95 4.06 -0.88
CA LYS A 492 35.35 4.30 -1.32
C LYS A 492 35.47 5.43 -2.34
N ILE A 493 34.39 5.73 -3.05
CA ILE A 493 34.33 6.76 -4.09
C ILE A 493 33.37 7.89 -3.72
N ARG A 494 33.10 8.04 -2.42
CA ARG A 494 32.24 9.10 -1.89
C ARG A 494 32.84 10.48 -2.19
N VAL A 495 31.98 11.40 -2.62
CA VAL A 495 32.32 12.81 -2.80
C VAL A 495 31.42 13.68 -1.94
N LYS A 496 31.93 14.86 -1.56
CA LYS A 496 31.22 15.80 -0.68
C LYS A 496 30.06 16.49 -1.42
N ASP A 497 30.30 16.87 -2.66
CA ASP A 497 29.42 17.70 -3.47
C ASP A 497 28.96 16.95 -4.73
N LYS A 498 27.86 17.41 -5.34
CA LYS A 498 27.33 16.82 -6.58
C LYS A 498 28.43 16.84 -7.67
N PRO A 499 28.70 15.71 -8.36
CA PRO A 499 29.66 15.67 -9.46
C PRO A 499 29.39 16.75 -10.53
N LYS A 500 30.43 17.44 -11.00
CA LYS A 500 30.27 18.62 -11.90
C LYS A 500 29.60 18.29 -13.24
N ARG A 501 29.85 17.09 -13.77
CA ARG A 501 29.27 16.57 -15.01
C ARG A 501 27.88 15.93 -14.82
N LEU A 502 27.29 16.01 -13.63
CA LEU A 502 25.98 15.44 -13.32
C LEU A 502 24.90 16.51 -13.19
N ASP A 503 23.83 16.35 -13.97
CA ASP A 503 22.59 17.09 -13.77
C ASP A 503 21.58 16.23 -13.04
N SER A 504 21.16 16.73 -11.88
CA SER A 504 20.16 16.10 -11.03
C SER A 504 19.42 17.20 -10.28
N MET A 505 18.10 17.08 -10.22
CA MET A 505 17.24 17.82 -9.28
C MET A 505 17.05 17.05 -7.96
N LEU A 506 17.33 15.74 -7.97
CA LEU A 506 17.28 14.89 -6.79
C LEU A 506 18.62 14.94 -6.03
N LYS A 507 18.54 14.97 -4.70
CA LYS A 507 19.69 14.93 -3.80
C LYS A 507 19.70 13.61 -3.02
N PRO A 508 20.70 12.73 -3.24
CA PRO A 508 20.92 11.56 -2.41
C PRO A 508 21.49 11.96 -1.04
N ASP A 509 21.46 11.04 -0.07
CA ASP A 509 22.10 11.27 1.24
C ASP A 509 23.63 11.32 1.09
N VAL A 510 24.17 10.56 0.13
CA VAL A 510 25.59 10.50 -0.20
C VAL A 510 25.81 10.58 -1.72
N TRP A 511 26.66 11.52 -2.15
CA TRP A 511 27.15 11.60 -3.53
C TRP A 511 28.36 10.70 -3.74
N VAL A 512 28.50 10.14 -4.94
CA VAL A 512 29.67 9.34 -5.34
C VAL A 512 30.22 9.80 -6.67
N GLU A 513 31.48 9.49 -6.92
CA GLU A 513 32.07 9.63 -8.25
C GLU A 513 31.35 8.71 -9.25
N PRO A 514 30.88 9.20 -10.41
CA PRO A 514 30.27 8.35 -11.41
C PRO A 514 31.31 7.37 -11.96
N LYS A 515 31.17 6.09 -11.62
CA LYS A 515 32.16 5.07 -11.95
C LYS A 515 31.54 3.72 -12.29
N TYR A 516 30.59 3.28 -11.47
CA TYR A 516 30.01 1.94 -11.59
C TYR A 516 28.71 1.97 -12.39
N VAL A 517 28.56 0.98 -13.27
CA VAL A 517 27.35 0.74 -14.08
C VAL A 517 26.61 -0.48 -13.57
N ILE A 518 25.28 -0.43 -13.59
CA ILE A 518 24.40 -1.54 -13.23
C ILE A 518 23.35 -1.76 -14.31
N THR A 519 22.95 -3.01 -14.50
CA THR A 519 21.82 -3.37 -15.37
C THR A 519 20.51 -3.22 -14.62
N VAL A 520 19.52 -2.59 -15.26
CA VAL A 520 18.24 -2.25 -14.66
C VAL A 520 17.11 -2.68 -15.58
N ALA A 521 16.19 -3.47 -15.04
CA ALA A 521 14.91 -3.75 -15.68
C ALA A 521 13.86 -2.75 -15.19
N ALA A 522 12.93 -2.39 -16.08
CA ALA A 522 11.81 -1.51 -15.78
C ALA A 522 10.57 -1.99 -16.54
N ASP A 523 9.39 -1.61 -16.05
CA ASP A 523 8.15 -2.01 -16.71
C ASP A 523 7.82 -1.09 -17.91
N GLU A 524 8.20 0.18 -17.85
CA GLU A 524 8.02 1.18 -18.92
C GLU A 524 8.85 2.46 -18.67
N ILE A 525 8.92 3.34 -19.67
CA ILE A 525 9.52 4.68 -19.56
C ILE A 525 8.41 5.74 -19.49
N THR A 526 8.45 6.57 -18.46
CA THR A 526 7.42 7.59 -18.17
C THR A 526 8.01 8.99 -18.14
N ARG A 527 7.16 10.02 -18.29
CA ARG A 527 7.56 11.41 -18.06
C ARG A 527 7.70 11.68 -16.56
N SER A 528 8.74 12.42 -16.17
CA SER A 528 9.05 12.76 -14.79
C SER A 528 9.47 14.24 -14.65
N PRO A 529 8.88 14.98 -13.70
CA PRO A 529 9.31 16.35 -13.40
C PRO A 529 10.57 16.40 -12.55
N MET A 530 11.04 15.27 -12.00
CA MET A 530 12.15 15.21 -11.03
C MET A 530 13.46 14.70 -11.64
N HIS A 531 13.37 13.98 -12.76
CA HIS A 531 14.50 13.39 -13.46
C HIS A 531 14.87 14.25 -14.67
N THR A 532 16.18 14.35 -14.92
CA THR A 532 16.77 15.28 -15.89
C THR A 532 17.02 14.63 -17.25
N CYS A 533 16.92 13.31 -17.36
CA CYS A 533 17.05 12.58 -18.62
C CYS A 533 16.06 13.12 -19.67
N GLY A 534 16.54 13.59 -20.82
CA GLY A 534 15.72 14.10 -21.92
C GLY A 534 14.87 15.34 -21.60
N MET A 535 15.18 16.04 -20.51
CA MET A 535 14.54 17.31 -20.15
C MET A 535 15.01 18.43 -21.10
N LYS A 536 14.08 19.14 -21.73
CA LYS A 536 14.35 20.26 -22.65
C LYS A 536 13.40 21.43 -22.32
N GLY A 537 13.96 22.58 -21.93
CA GLY A 537 13.16 23.72 -21.48
C GLY A 537 12.24 23.36 -20.30
N ASP A 538 10.96 23.70 -20.40
CA ASP A 538 9.94 23.38 -19.39
C ASP A 538 9.34 21.96 -19.51
N ALA A 539 9.76 21.18 -20.52
CA ALA A 539 9.22 19.83 -20.71
C ALA A 539 9.82 18.85 -19.67
N PRO A 540 8.99 18.02 -19.00
CA PRO A 540 9.48 17.05 -18.03
C PRO A 540 10.40 16.01 -18.70
N GLY A 541 11.44 15.60 -17.97
CA GLY A 541 12.34 14.53 -18.40
C GLY A 541 11.69 13.15 -18.35
N TYR A 542 12.49 12.11 -18.43
CA TYR A 542 12.06 10.71 -18.41
C TYR A 542 12.49 9.99 -17.14
N ALA A 543 11.73 8.98 -16.75
CA ALA A 543 12.04 8.08 -15.66
C ALA A 543 11.58 6.65 -15.91
N LEU A 544 12.31 5.70 -15.33
CA LEU A 544 11.96 4.29 -15.36
C LEU A 544 10.87 3.98 -14.34
N ARG A 545 9.82 3.27 -14.75
CA ARG A 545 8.76 2.79 -13.84
C ARG A 545 9.10 1.42 -13.29
N PHE A 546 8.97 1.26 -11.97
CA PHE A 546 9.33 0.04 -11.24
C PHE A 546 10.77 -0.46 -11.51
N PRO A 547 11.79 0.41 -11.46
CA PRO A 547 13.15 0.00 -11.76
C PRO A 547 13.67 -0.97 -10.71
N ARG A 548 14.28 -2.05 -11.18
CA ARG A 548 14.92 -3.09 -10.36
C ARG A 548 16.31 -3.38 -10.90
N MET A 549 17.31 -3.40 -10.01
CA MET A 549 18.64 -3.88 -10.40
C MET A 549 18.54 -5.35 -10.78
N VAL A 550 19.28 -5.73 -11.83
CA VAL A 550 19.38 -7.09 -12.32
C VAL A 550 20.85 -7.49 -12.28
N GLY A 551 21.15 -8.56 -11.55
CA GLY A 551 22.53 -9.02 -11.37
C GLY A 551 23.36 -8.06 -10.51
N ALA A 552 24.69 -8.08 -10.72
CA ALA A 552 25.66 -7.31 -9.96
C ALA A 552 26.13 -6.04 -10.70
N ILE A 553 27.03 -5.26 -10.09
CA ILE A 553 27.77 -4.20 -10.80
C ILE A 553 28.44 -4.81 -12.04
N ARG A 554 28.29 -4.13 -13.17
CA ARG A 554 28.90 -4.51 -14.45
C ARG A 554 30.39 -4.21 -14.41
N SER A 555 31.20 -5.25 -14.23
CA SER A 555 32.67 -5.15 -14.28
C SER A 555 33.20 -4.94 -15.71
N ASP A 556 32.39 -5.30 -16.69
CA ASP A 556 32.67 -5.25 -18.12
C ASP A 556 32.27 -3.91 -18.78
N LYS A 557 31.62 -3.00 -18.06
CA LYS A 557 31.14 -1.71 -18.57
C LYS A 557 31.60 -0.53 -17.72
N GLY A 558 32.08 0.53 -18.39
CA GLY A 558 32.36 1.83 -17.80
C GLY A 558 31.24 2.84 -18.02
N VAL A 559 31.42 4.06 -17.49
CA VAL A 559 30.46 5.17 -17.66
C VAL A 559 30.18 5.47 -19.13
N ASP A 560 31.18 5.32 -20.00
CA ASP A 560 31.07 5.54 -21.45
C ASP A 560 30.35 4.39 -22.18
N ASP A 561 30.00 3.30 -21.50
CA ASP A 561 29.22 2.18 -22.04
C ASP A 561 27.77 2.15 -21.52
N ALA A 562 27.41 3.13 -20.68
CA ALA A 562 26.06 3.25 -20.13
C ALA A 562 25.06 3.70 -21.20
N THR A 563 23.81 3.32 -21.01
CA THR A 563 22.68 3.74 -21.84
C THR A 563 22.62 5.26 -21.92
N THR A 564 22.28 5.78 -23.09
CA THR A 564 22.27 7.20 -23.43
C THR A 564 20.89 7.82 -23.28
N VAL A 565 20.83 9.15 -23.21
CA VAL A 565 19.58 9.91 -23.24
C VAL A 565 18.82 9.62 -24.54
N ASN A 566 19.51 9.54 -25.68
CA ASN A 566 18.89 9.27 -26.97
C ASN A 566 18.27 7.87 -27.01
N GLU A 567 18.96 6.84 -26.51
CA GLU A 567 18.39 5.49 -26.38
C GLU A 567 17.14 5.48 -25.50
N ILE A 568 17.13 6.18 -24.36
CA ILE A 568 15.91 6.28 -23.52
C ILE A 568 14.77 6.98 -24.26
N VAL A 569 15.06 8.05 -25.01
CA VAL A 569 14.06 8.76 -25.82
C VAL A 569 13.53 7.88 -26.95
N GLU A 570 14.40 7.13 -27.60
CA GLU A 570 14.04 6.19 -28.67
C GLU A 570 13.22 5.03 -28.13
N MET A 571 13.63 4.40 -27.03
CA MET A 571 12.86 3.36 -26.35
C MET A 571 11.45 3.87 -25.96
N GLN A 572 11.35 5.12 -25.49
CA GLN A 572 10.07 5.75 -25.17
C GLN A 572 9.24 6.06 -26.43
N ALA A 573 9.87 6.48 -27.52
CA ALA A 573 9.22 6.73 -28.79
C ALA A 573 8.76 5.43 -29.46
N MET A 574 9.52 4.34 -29.32
CA MET A 574 9.13 3.00 -29.74
C MET A 574 7.96 2.50 -28.91
N GLN A 575 7.97 2.70 -27.58
CA GLN A 575 6.82 2.43 -26.73
C GLN A 575 5.56 3.17 -27.26
N ARG A 576 5.68 4.44 -27.67
CA ARG A 576 4.60 5.22 -28.30
C ARG A 576 4.25 4.78 -29.73
N LYS A 577 5.21 4.35 -30.53
CA LYS A 577 4.97 3.92 -31.91
C LYS A 577 4.25 2.59 -31.94
N VAL A 578 4.59 1.66 -31.05
CA VAL A 578 3.80 0.44 -30.86
C VAL A 578 2.37 0.82 -30.41
N GLU A 579 2.20 1.84 -29.57
CA GLU A 579 0.86 2.40 -29.27
C GLU A 579 0.14 3.04 -30.49
N MET A 580 0.89 3.56 -31.49
CA MET A 580 0.34 4.30 -32.64
C MET A 580 0.20 3.49 -33.96
N SER A 581 1.10 2.56 -34.26
CA SER A 581 1.01 1.70 -35.45
C SER A 581 -0.13 0.70 -35.34
N GLU A 582 -0.41 0.25 -34.13
CA GLU A 582 -1.59 -0.58 -33.81
C GLU A 582 -2.91 0.21 -33.93
N SER A 583 -2.87 1.56 -33.96
CA SER A 583 -4.06 2.42 -34.21
C SER A 583 -4.16 2.94 -35.65
N GLY A 584 -3.22 2.60 -36.54
CA GLY A 584 -3.09 3.15 -37.89
C GLY A 584 -3.31 2.19 -39.07
N GLU A 585 -3.44 0.87 -38.85
CA GLU A 585 -3.69 -0.12 -39.91
C GLU A 585 -5.18 -0.50 -40.09
N ALA A 586 -6.08 0.44 -39.83
CA ALA A 586 -7.46 0.40 -40.33
C ALA A 586 -7.78 1.70 -41.08
N GLY A 587 -7.14 1.84 -42.25
CA GLY A 587 -7.53 2.78 -43.30
C GLY A 587 -8.24 2.06 -44.43
#